data_AF-A0AAP7IEW9-F1
#
_entry.id   AF-A0AAP7IEW9-F1
#
_cell.length_a   1.000
_cell.length_b   1.000
_cell.length_c   1.000
_cell.angle_alpha   90.00
_cell.angle_beta   90.00
_cell.angle_gamma   90.00
#
_symmetry.space_group_name_H-M   'P 1'
#
loop_
_entity.id
_entity.type
_entity.pdbx_description
1 polymer ?
#
loop_
_entity_poly.entity_id
_entity_poly.type
_entity_poly.pdbx_seq_one_letter_code
_entity_poly.pdbx_strand_id
1 'polypeptide(L)'
;MIKQIELVEWQHLETQLKKATLEDYTHFVVINNSIKIHQNMIEAVNLKPCTIVSDYTVNQQYINDCRYFGKLEISFNDWVENINHYPNIIFHIETTQRILDEFNIQNLFDLALISLLQDDVVTDSHVIFDFSQSFTTSSKIWKDIHKLTPLNTTKFNLNKLAYEHKHGLPFKTKETLAPEQMRFTDKWLNATGFKMPHWLFNIVQRQSVKKHREKSYIYEKNPSKVKNHIVFLGFDYGFRGNSRYLFNHFAKHFSKLPIYFITDDVNGPNFIKPDDPKAKDLIESACVVILESNIPDTLKPNGTIIQLWHGTPIKKLFLDSNEPSQNLNIYNYRARKYNKWLQQDYFVCDSESIIDYFKSAFPQQQTHILNCGYPRIRYLLDKQTDHHYISFIKRELKLDPEKETLLYAPTWKSHQDDSDLLPISDGLLNKYNVIFKGHIEDQASYIPENAILAPPHIEVQDLLLVSDIVLTDYSSIIFDALTINKTVCQYTPNHAKYIAERGVYDEVMHSLATVRYSDAKALLNDLISHQMTEIHSNPFINKDNHAFETLSHIIKKCNKTYN
;
A
#
# COMPACT_ATOMS: atom_id res chain seq x y z
N MET A 1 19.19 14.86 3.53
CA MET A 1 18.99 14.35 2.15
C MET A 1 19.82 13.09 1.94
N ILE A 2 19.47 12.26 0.94
CA ILE A 2 20.23 11.06 0.56
C ILE A 2 21.05 11.35 -0.71
N LYS A 3 22.36 11.14 -0.66
CA LYS A 3 23.25 11.24 -1.82
C LYS A 3 23.27 9.91 -2.58
N GLN A 4 23.09 9.95 -3.90
CA GLN A 4 23.38 8.78 -4.74
C GLN A 4 24.84 8.88 -5.21
N ILE A 5 25.67 7.92 -4.82
CA ILE A 5 27.11 7.91 -5.12
C ILE A 5 27.40 6.80 -6.13
N GLU A 6 27.89 7.18 -7.30
CA GLU A 6 28.43 6.25 -8.28
C GLU A 6 29.90 5.97 -7.95
N LEU A 7 30.20 4.74 -7.53
CA LEU A 7 31.56 4.33 -7.16
C LEU A 7 32.17 3.48 -8.26
N VAL A 8 33.16 4.05 -8.97
CA VAL A 8 34.01 3.31 -9.91
C VAL A 8 35.07 2.48 -9.17
N GLU A 9 35.68 3.07 -8.13
CA GLU A 9 36.66 2.41 -7.28
C GLU A 9 36.38 2.69 -5.80
N TRP A 10 36.41 1.64 -4.98
CA TRP A 10 36.02 1.70 -3.57
C TRP A 10 36.87 2.68 -2.74
N GLN A 11 38.14 2.88 -3.11
CA GLN A 11 39.07 3.78 -2.42
C GLN A 11 38.61 5.24 -2.43
N HIS A 12 37.78 5.63 -3.38
CA HIS A 12 37.27 7.01 -3.47
C HIS A 12 36.07 7.30 -2.56
N LEU A 13 35.49 6.28 -1.91
CA LEU A 13 34.30 6.44 -1.08
C LEU A 13 34.50 7.51 -0.01
N GLU A 14 35.58 7.47 0.76
CA GLU A 14 35.83 8.42 1.85
C GLU A 14 35.85 9.89 1.36
N THR A 15 36.44 10.13 0.18
CA THR A 15 36.47 11.46 -0.45
C THR A 15 35.08 11.91 -0.88
N GLN A 16 34.27 11.00 -1.43
CA GLN A 16 32.87 11.29 -1.80
C GLN A 16 32.01 11.56 -0.57
N LEU A 17 32.23 10.86 0.55
CA LEU A 17 31.51 11.10 1.80
C LEU A 17 31.83 12.48 2.36
N LYS A 18 33.11 12.88 2.40
CA LYS A 18 33.50 14.23 2.83
C LYS A 18 32.84 15.31 1.98
N LYS A 19 32.78 15.11 0.66
CA LYS A 19 32.07 16.02 -0.26
C LYS A 19 30.56 16.07 0.03
N ALA A 20 29.92 14.91 0.23
CA ALA A 20 28.51 14.82 0.52
C ALA A 20 28.15 15.52 1.84
N THR A 21 28.98 15.40 2.88
CA THR A 21 28.79 16.13 4.15
C THR A 21 28.87 17.65 3.95
N LEU A 22 29.79 18.14 3.10
CA LEU A 22 29.90 19.58 2.78
C LEU A 22 28.70 20.11 1.97
N GLU A 23 27.95 19.22 1.32
CA GLU A 23 26.73 19.52 0.57
C GLU A 23 25.44 19.24 1.41
N ASP A 24 25.57 19.15 2.74
CA ASP A 24 24.47 18.92 3.69
C ASP A 24 23.70 17.59 3.50
N TYR A 25 24.32 16.60 2.87
CA TYR A 25 23.79 15.24 2.89
C TYR A 25 24.12 14.57 4.22
N THR A 26 23.15 13.81 4.74
CA THR A 26 23.30 13.01 5.98
C THR A 26 23.42 11.52 5.69
N HIS A 27 22.90 11.10 4.53
CA HIS A 27 22.82 9.71 4.12
C HIS A 27 23.31 9.55 2.70
N PHE A 28 23.66 8.32 2.33
CA PHE A 28 23.95 7.97 0.94
C PHE A 28 23.52 6.54 0.59
N VAL A 29 23.37 6.31 -0.72
CA VAL A 29 23.27 4.99 -1.32
C VAL A 29 24.32 4.86 -2.42
N VAL A 30 24.77 3.64 -2.67
CA VAL A 30 25.68 3.35 -3.79
C VAL A 30 24.87 2.93 -5.01
N ILE A 31 25.17 3.54 -6.15
CA ILE A 31 24.57 3.20 -7.44
C ILE A 31 25.64 2.69 -8.41
N ASN A 32 25.26 1.76 -9.28
CA ASN A 32 26.06 1.26 -10.39
C ASN A 32 25.16 0.52 -11.40
N ASN A 33 25.73 -0.04 -12.46
CA ASN A 33 24.98 -0.79 -13.50
C ASN A 33 24.15 -1.98 -12.97
N SER A 34 24.45 -2.46 -11.76
CA SER A 34 23.79 -3.59 -11.12
C SER A 34 22.74 -3.19 -10.07
N ILE A 35 22.61 -1.90 -9.77
CA ILE A 35 21.71 -1.35 -8.74
C ILE A 35 20.91 -0.19 -9.34
N LYS A 36 19.61 -0.39 -9.53
CA LYS A 36 18.68 0.69 -9.89
C LYS A 36 17.96 1.20 -8.64
N ILE A 37 17.74 2.52 -8.58
CA ILE A 37 17.01 3.18 -7.51
C ILE A 37 15.59 3.55 -7.97
N HIS A 38 14.60 3.24 -7.16
CA HIS A 38 13.22 3.70 -7.33
C HIS A 38 13.07 5.12 -6.75
N GLN A 39 13.14 6.13 -7.61
CA GLN A 39 13.29 7.53 -7.19
C GLN A 39 12.18 8.04 -6.26
N ASN A 40 10.91 7.81 -6.60
CA ASN A 40 9.78 8.26 -5.76
C ASN A 40 9.79 7.59 -4.38
N MET A 41 10.33 6.37 -4.29
CA MET A 41 10.38 5.59 -3.05
C MET A 41 11.54 6.02 -2.15
N ILE A 42 12.70 6.38 -2.71
CA ILE A 42 13.82 6.91 -1.92
C ILE A 42 13.55 8.32 -1.40
N GLU A 43 12.78 9.13 -2.14
CA GLU A 43 12.36 10.48 -1.72
C GLU A 43 11.34 10.45 -0.57
N ALA A 44 10.57 9.36 -0.45
CA ALA A 44 9.58 9.17 0.62
C ALA A 44 10.16 8.67 1.95
N VAL A 45 11.46 8.34 2.00
CA VAL A 45 12.12 7.82 3.20
C VAL A 45 12.20 8.90 4.27
N ASN A 46 11.78 8.55 5.49
CA ASN A 46 11.98 9.41 6.64
C ASN A 46 13.35 9.16 7.29
N LEU A 47 14.27 10.12 7.12
CA LEU A 47 15.64 9.98 7.60
C LEU A 47 15.74 10.13 9.11
N LYS A 48 16.43 9.17 9.74
CA LYS A 48 16.88 9.22 11.13
C LYS A 48 18.42 9.31 11.15
N PRO A 49 19.08 9.81 12.21
CA PRO A 49 20.54 9.91 12.25
C PRO A 49 21.22 8.54 12.48
N CYS A 50 20.82 7.52 11.73
CA CYS A 50 21.29 6.15 11.83
C CYS A 50 21.15 5.40 10.50
N THR A 51 21.76 4.21 10.40
CA THR A 51 21.69 3.41 9.18
C THR A 51 20.29 2.82 9.00
N ILE A 52 19.76 2.86 7.78
CA ILE A 52 18.40 2.43 7.46
C ILE A 52 18.46 1.23 6.50
N VAL A 53 17.79 0.14 6.85
CA VAL A 53 17.55 -0.98 5.95
C VAL A 53 16.23 -0.74 5.22
N SER A 54 16.30 -0.65 3.89
CA SER A 54 15.12 -0.51 3.04
C SER A 54 14.85 -1.78 2.25
N ASP A 55 13.70 -1.91 1.63
CA ASP A 55 13.35 -3.11 0.86
C ASP A 55 13.89 -3.05 -0.58
N TYR A 56 13.79 -4.16 -1.31
CA TYR A 56 14.35 -4.29 -2.65
C TYR A 56 13.63 -5.29 -3.56
N THR A 57 13.91 -5.23 -4.85
CA THR A 57 13.56 -6.25 -5.84
C THR A 57 14.82 -6.82 -6.48
N VAL A 58 14.65 -7.96 -7.15
CA VAL A 58 15.70 -8.57 -7.96
C VAL A 58 15.14 -8.78 -9.36
N ASN A 59 15.71 -8.11 -10.36
CA ASN A 59 15.19 -8.04 -11.72
C ASN A 59 13.70 -7.66 -11.74
N GLN A 60 13.35 -6.59 -11.02
CA GLN A 60 11.99 -6.04 -10.88
C GLN A 60 10.99 -6.97 -10.18
N GLN A 61 11.41 -8.12 -9.64
CA GLN A 61 10.55 -9.04 -8.93
C GLN A 61 10.81 -8.99 -7.43
N TYR A 62 9.73 -8.95 -6.63
CA TYR A 62 9.84 -9.02 -5.19
C TYR A 62 9.94 -10.49 -4.77
N ILE A 63 11.14 -10.93 -4.41
CA ILE A 63 11.42 -12.32 -4.02
C ILE A 63 11.88 -12.47 -2.56
N ASN A 64 11.77 -11.41 -1.76
CA ASN A 64 12.29 -11.39 -0.40
C ASN A 64 11.26 -11.96 0.60
N ASP A 65 11.71 -12.29 1.81
CA ASP A 65 10.87 -12.73 2.94
C ASP A 65 11.13 -11.79 4.13
N CYS A 66 11.05 -10.47 3.87
CA CYS A 66 11.45 -9.39 4.77
C CYS A 66 10.42 -9.17 5.91
N ARG A 67 10.26 -10.16 6.79
CA ARG A 67 9.33 -10.08 7.93
C ARG A 67 9.71 -9.01 8.95
N TYR A 68 10.98 -8.62 8.94
CA TYR A 68 11.52 -7.65 9.88
C TYR A 68 11.02 -6.22 9.65
N PHE A 69 10.33 -5.90 8.54
CA PHE A 69 9.72 -4.58 8.33
C PHE A 69 8.57 -4.26 9.30
N GLY A 70 8.10 -5.23 10.09
CA GLY A 70 7.22 -4.92 11.23
C GLY A 70 7.95 -4.50 12.51
N LYS A 71 9.28 -4.38 12.49
CA LYS A 71 10.11 -3.94 13.61
C LYS A 71 10.67 -2.54 13.36
N LEU A 72 10.70 -1.71 14.41
CA LEU A 72 11.28 -0.37 14.35
C LEU A 72 12.80 -0.43 14.15
N GLU A 73 13.44 -1.40 14.80
CA GLU A 73 14.87 -1.66 14.76
C GLU A 73 15.11 -3.15 14.51
N ILE A 74 16.22 -3.45 13.84
CA ILE A 74 16.58 -4.80 13.48
C ILE A 74 18.06 -5.07 13.77
N SER A 75 18.37 -6.32 14.04
CA SER A 75 19.75 -6.81 14.12
C SER A 75 20.17 -7.48 12.82
N PHE A 76 21.47 -7.75 12.66
CA PHE A 76 21.96 -8.66 11.62
C PHE A 76 21.21 -10.00 11.58
N ASN A 77 20.85 -10.54 12.75
CA ASN A 77 20.12 -11.82 12.83
C ASN A 77 18.71 -11.72 12.28
N ASP A 78 18.07 -10.56 12.35
CA ASP A 78 16.76 -10.35 11.73
C ASP A 78 16.89 -10.24 10.21
N TRP A 79 17.90 -9.51 9.73
CA TRP A 79 18.14 -9.29 8.30
C TRP A 79 18.55 -10.58 7.57
N VAL A 80 19.43 -11.38 8.17
CA VAL A 80 19.99 -12.61 7.55
C VAL A 80 18.96 -13.74 7.44
N GLU A 81 17.82 -13.61 8.13
CA GLU A 81 16.68 -14.51 7.95
C GLU A 81 16.02 -14.35 6.58
N ASN A 82 16.36 -13.36 5.75
CA ASN A 82 15.89 -13.34 4.37
C ASN A 82 16.34 -14.58 3.57
N ILE A 83 15.55 -14.97 2.56
CA ILE A 83 15.87 -16.11 1.68
C ILE A 83 17.02 -15.81 0.70
N ASN A 84 17.30 -14.53 0.48
CA ASN A 84 18.37 -14.02 -0.35
C ASN A 84 18.89 -12.73 0.28
N HIS A 85 20.14 -12.36 -0.02
CA HIS A 85 20.83 -11.28 0.68
C HIS A 85 21.47 -10.32 -0.31
N TYR A 86 21.13 -9.05 -0.18
CA TYR A 86 21.63 -7.95 -0.99
C TYR A 86 21.93 -6.77 -0.07
N PRO A 87 22.85 -5.86 -0.42
CA PRO A 87 23.21 -4.72 0.43
C PRO A 87 22.14 -3.61 0.34
N ASN A 88 20.94 -3.89 0.84
CA ASN A 88 19.75 -3.04 0.81
C ASN A 88 19.77 -1.98 1.91
N ILE A 89 20.79 -1.13 1.90
CA ILE A 89 21.07 -0.19 2.99
C ILE A 89 21.19 1.24 2.48
N ILE A 90 20.51 2.16 3.16
CA ILE A 90 20.75 3.59 3.12
C ILE A 90 21.70 3.92 4.26
N PHE A 91 22.92 4.31 3.92
CA PHE A 91 24.01 4.44 4.87
C PHE A 91 24.00 5.83 5.50
N HIS A 92 24.11 5.91 6.83
CA HIS A 92 24.39 7.15 7.53
C HIS A 92 25.87 7.52 7.36
N ILE A 93 26.16 8.75 6.92
CA ILE A 93 27.52 9.14 6.50
C ILE A 93 28.49 9.11 7.68
N GLU A 94 28.13 9.69 8.82
CA GLU A 94 29.00 9.76 10.00
C GLU A 94 29.29 8.36 10.57
N THR A 95 28.28 7.48 10.62
CA THR A 95 28.46 6.08 11.03
C THR A 95 29.38 5.35 10.05
N THR A 96 29.25 5.61 8.75
CA THR A 96 30.10 5.00 7.73
C THR A 96 31.56 5.44 7.86
N GLN A 97 31.83 6.71 8.13
CA GLN A 97 33.20 7.21 8.33
C GLN A 97 33.89 6.49 9.49
N ARG A 98 33.20 6.33 10.64
CA ARG A 98 33.70 5.53 11.77
C ARG A 98 34.00 4.07 11.39
N ILE A 99 33.11 3.45 10.62
CA ILE A 99 33.32 2.08 10.14
C ILE A 99 34.57 1.99 9.25
N LEU A 100 34.79 2.96 8.36
CA LEU A 100 35.96 2.97 7.46
C LEU A 100 37.28 3.16 8.21
N ASP A 101 37.26 3.84 9.36
CA ASP A 101 38.45 4.02 10.21
C ASP A 101 38.84 2.72 10.96
N GLU A 102 37.86 1.89 11.30
CA GLU A 102 38.06 0.69 12.14
C GLU A 102 38.18 -0.63 11.36
N PHE A 103 37.54 -0.70 10.18
CA PHE A 103 37.36 -1.93 9.39
C PHE A 103 37.91 -1.81 7.97
N ASN A 104 38.49 -2.89 7.46
CA ASN A 104 39.00 -2.95 6.10
C ASN A 104 37.87 -3.29 5.11
N ILE A 105 37.08 -2.28 4.76
CA ILE A 105 35.98 -2.40 3.81
C ILE A 105 36.52 -2.37 2.38
N GLN A 106 36.20 -3.39 1.56
CA GLN A 106 36.67 -3.47 0.17
C GLN A 106 35.55 -3.34 -0.87
N ASN A 107 34.30 -3.55 -0.47
CA ASN A 107 33.15 -3.44 -1.36
C ASN A 107 31.87 -3.09 -0.58
N LEU A 108 30.78 -2.89 -1.33
CA LEU A 108 29.48 -2.50 -0.80
C LEU A 108 28.91 -3.52 0.21
N PHE A 109 29.10 -4.82 -0.03
CA PHE A 109 28.56 -5.83 0.88
C PHE A 109 29.34 -5.89 2.19
N ASP A 110 30.65 -5.67 2.16
CA ASP A 110 31.45 -5.54 3.38
C ASP A 110 30.93 -4.40 4.24
N LEU A 111 30.68 -3.23 3.63
CA LEU A 111 30.12 -2.09 4.33
C LEU A 111 28.76 -2.44 4.93
N ALA A 112 27.87 -3.03 4.11
CA ALA A 112 26.55 -3.41 4.56
C ALA A 112 26.58 -4.39 5.74
N LEU A 113 27.46 -5.40 5.67
CA LEU A 113 27.61 -6.38 6.74
C LEU A 113 28.09 -5.73 8.04
N ILE A 114 29.10 -4.87 8.00
CA ILE A 114 29.58 -4.20 9.21
C ILE A 114 28.54 -3.25 9.75
N SER A 115 27.84 -2.50 8.90
CA SER A 115 26.75 -1.62 9.33
C SER A 115 25.62 -2.38 10.03
N LEU A 116 25.25 -3.57 9.55
CA LEU A 116 24.23 -4.43 10.19
C LEU A 116 24.68 -5.05 11.53
N LEU A 117 25.99 -5.08 11.77
CA LEU A 117 26.59 -5.56 13.02
C LEU A 117 26.86 -4.43 14.02
N GLN A 118 26.61 -3.17 13.64
CA GLN A 118 26.59 -2.05 14.59
C GLN A 118 25.25 -1.98 15.32
N ASP A 119 25.23 -1.19 16.39
CA ASP A 119 23.99 -0.80 17.07
C ASP A 119 23.20 0.22 16.23
N ASP A 120 21.89 0.35 16.47
CA ASP A 120 20.99 1.34 15.86
C ASP A 120 20.72 1.20 14.35
N VAL A 121 20.27 0.03 13.88
CA VAL A 121 19.76 -0.13 12.51
C VAL A 121 18.23 -0.13 12.49
N VAL A 122 17.66 0.87 11.84
CA VAL A 122 16.21 1.02 11.67
C VAL A 122 15.75 0.50 10.32
N THR A 123 14.44 0.28 10.17
CA THR A 123 13.86 -0.13 8.88
C THR A 123 13.05 0.99 8.23
N ASP A 124 13.04 0.99 6.90
CA ASP A 124 12.11 1.75 6.09
C ASP A 124 11.45 0.81 5.06
N SER A 125 10.12 0.84 4.99
CA SER A 125 9.35 -0.12 4.22
C SER A 125 9.41 0.11 2.71
N HIS A 126 9.94 1.22 2.21
CA HIS A 126 9.97 1.47 0.78
C HIS A 126 10.90 0.48 0.04
N VAL A 127 10.49 0.09 -1.17
CA VAL A 127 11.27 -0.79 -2.05
C VAL A 127 12.19 0.08 -2.91
N ILE A 128 13.36 0.42 -2.38
CA ILE A 128 14.24 1.42 -2.98
C ILE A 128 15.12 0.81 -4.07
N PHE A 129 15.63 -0.40 -3.84
CA PHE A 129 16.63 -1.00 -4.71
C PHE A 129 15.99 -2.01 -5.68
N ASP A 130 16.50 -2.07 -6.90
CA ASP A 130 16.32 -3.18 -7.84
C ASP A 130 17.71 -3.69 -8.25
N PHE A 131 18.01 -4.92 -7.87
CA PHE A 131 19.30 -5.55 -8.11
C PHE A 131 19.26 -6.47 -9.32
N SER A 132 20.26 -6.40 -10.20
CA SER A 132 20.37 -7.29 -11.37
C SER A 132 21.49 -8.33 -11.27
N GLN A 133 22.37 -8.22 -10.27
CA GLN A 133 23.49 -9.14 -10.03
C GLN A 133 23.63 -9.47 -8.55
N SER A 134 24.11 -10.67 -8.23
CA SER A 134 24.44 -11.07 -6.85
C SER A 134 25.68 -10.35 -6.34
N PHE A 135 25.73 -10.11 -5.04
CA PHE A 135 26.85 -9.49 -4.35
C PHE A 135 27.47 -10.48 -3.35
N THR A 136 28.76 -10.35 -3.09
CA THR A 136 29.46 -11.14 -2.07
C THR A 136 30.43 -10.27 -1.28
N THR A 137 30.69 -10.67 -0.04
CA THR A 137 31.73 -10.06 0.78
C THR A 137 33.13 -10.35 0.24
N SER A 138 34.08 -9.48 0.54
CA SER A 138 35.51 -9.73 0.30
C SER A 138 36.06 -10.74 1.31
N SER A 139 37.21 -11.34 1.00
CA SER A 139 37.89 -12.24 1.95
C SER A 139 38.52 -11.50 3.13
N LYS A 140 38.76 -10.19 3.02
CA LYS A 140 39.40 -9.39 4.06
C LYS A 140 38.47 -9.14 5.24
N ILE A 141 37.17 -8.90 4.98
CA ILE A 141 36.22 -8.56 6.05
C ILE A 141 36.08 -9.66 7.10
N TRP A 142 36.22 -10.93 6.70
CA TRP A 142 36.13 -12.06 7.61
C TRP A 142 37.26 -12.12 8.64
N LYS A 143 38.38 -11.42 8.40
CA LYS A 143 39.44 -11.26 9.41
C LYS A 143 39.06 -10.22 10.46
N ASP A 144 38.38 -9.15 10.05
CA ASP A 144 37.99 -8.05 10.93
C ASP A 144 36.74 -8.37 11.76
N ILE A 145 35.90 -9.31 11.33
CA ILE A 145 34.72 -9.75 12.09
C ILE A 145 35.06 -10.23 13.51
N HIS A 146 36.29 -10.71 13.75
CA HIS A 146 36.74 -11.09 15.09
C HIS A 146 36.89 -9.93 16.07
N LYS A 147 36.94 -8.67 15.59
CA LYS A 147 36.94 -7.47 16.43
C LYS A 147 35.59 -7.25 17.12
N LEU A 148 34.50 -7.63 16.45
CA LEU A 148 33.13 -7.54 16.94
C LEU A 148 32.86 -8.84 17.70
N THR A 149 32.85 -8.85 19.04
CA THR A 149 32.62 -10.07 19.84
C THR A 149 31.14 -10.50 19.79
N PRO A 150 30.67 -11.31 18.82
CA PRO A 150 29.24 -11.44 18.56
C PRO A 150 28.64 -12.51 19.48
N LEU A 151 27.32 -12.49 19.65
CA LEU A 151 26.59 -13.58 20.30
C LEU A 151 26.76 -14.89 19.52
N ASN A 152 26.63 -16.04 20.20
CA ASN A 152 26.84 -17.35 19.58
C ASN A 152 25.85 -17.64 18.43
N THR A 153 24.64 -17.09 18.49
CA THR A 153 23.65 -17.13 17.39
C THR A 153 24.09 -16.28 16.20
N THR A 154 24.59 -15.08 16.45
CA THR A 154 25.19 -14.22 15.41
C THR A 154 26.37 -14.91 14.74
N LYS A 155 27.23 -15.59 15.50
CA LYS A 155 28.35 -16.38 14.92
C LYS A 155 27.87 -17.49 13.98
N PHE A 156 26.76 -18.18 14.31
CA PHE A 156 26.15 -19.17 13.41
C PHE A 156 25.72 -18.53 12.09
N ASN A 157 25.02 -17.40 12.16
CA ASN A 157 24.53 -16.68 10.98
C ASN A 157 25.67 -16.06 10.15
N LEU A 158 26.75 -15.64 10.78
CA LEU A 158 27.97 -15.21 10.08
C LEU A 158 28.66 -16.38 9.36
N ASN A 159 28.70 -17.57 9.98
CA ASN A 159 29.16 -18.79 9.31
C ASN A 159 28.29 -19.14 8.10
N LYS A 160 26.96 -18.99 8.20
CA LYS A 160 26.02 -19.16 7.07
C LYS A 160 26.34 -18.22 5.93
N LEU A 161 26.42 -16.92 6.20
CA LEU A 161 26.71 -15.92 5.17
C LEU A 161 28.09 -16.14 4.53
N ALA A 162 29.12 -16.48 5.32
CA ALA A 162 30.45 -16.82 4.81
C ALA A 162 30.40 -18.03 3.88
N TYR A 163 29.70 -19.10 4.27
CA TYR A 163 29.53 -20.29 3.46
C TYR A 163 28.83 -19.99 2.14
N GLU A 164 27.73 -19.21 2.16
CA GLU A 164 26.99 -18.81 0.97
C GLU A 164 27.85 -17.97 0.02
N HIS A 165 28.71 -17.10 0.56
CA HIS A 165 29.69 -16.31 -0.18
C HIS A 165 30.97 -17.08 -0.55
N LYS A 166 31.03 -18.39 -0.29
CA LYS A 166 32.16 -19.29 -0.61
C LYS A 166 33.46 -18.94 0.11
N HIS A 167 33.37 -18.40 1.32
CA HIS A 167 34.49 -18.17 2.23
C HIS A 167 34.66 -19.31 3.23
N GLY A 168 35.82 -19.37 3.88
CA GLY A 168 36.02 -20.23 5.04
C GLY A 168 35.19 -19.77 6.24
N LEU A 169 34.87 -20.68 7.15
CA LEU A 169 34.08 -20.36 8.34
C LEU A 169 34.88 -19.41 9.25
N PRO A 170 34.36 -18.21 9.58
CA PRO A 170 35.02 -17.31 10.51
C PRO A 170 35.06 -17.89 11.94
N PHE A 171 34.02 -18.61 12.38
CA PHE A 171 33.94 -19.16 13.73
C PHE A 171 33.90 -20.69 13.73
N LYS A 172 34.46 -21.31 14.77
CA LYS A 172 34.38 -22.77 14.92
C LYS A 172 32.95 -23.16 15.27
N THR A 173 32.43 -24.26 14.72
CA THR A 173 31.05 -24.71 14.96
C THR A 173 30.71 -24.85 16.45
N LYS A 174 31.68 -25.25 17.28
CA LYS A 174 31.52 -25.34 18.75
C LYS A 174 31.32 -24.01 19.47
N GLU A 175 31.65 -22.89 18.82
CA GLU A 175 31.50 -21.51 19.33
C GLU A 175 30.17 -20.88 18.84
N THR A 176 29.39 -21.62 18.06
CA THR A 176 28.13 -21.15 17.48
C THR A 176 26.93 -21.81 18.17
N LEU A 177 25.78 -21.13 18.16
CA LEU A 177 24.50 -21.67 18.61
C LEU A 177 23.50 -21.50 17.47
N ALA A 178 22.89 -22.60 17.01
CA ALA A 178 21.87 -22.52 15.97
C ALA A 178 20.63 -21.76 16.49
N PRO A 179 19.98 -20.91 15.66
CA PRO A 179 18.72 -20.26 16.03
C PRO A 179 17.62 -21.27 16.36
N GLU A 180 16.69 -20.91 17.25
CA GLU A 180 15.56 -21.79 17.62
C GLU A 180 14.68 -22.12 16.41
N GLN A 181 14.40 -21.10 15.59
CA GLN A 181 13.68 -21.26 14.33
C GLN A 181 14.67 -21.21 13.17
N MET A 182 14.85 -22.33 12.49
CA MET A 182 15.70 -22.43 11.30
C MET A 182 14.89 -22.69 10.05
N ARG A 183 15.31 -22.05 8.95
CA ARG A 183 14.85 -22.41 7.61
C ARG A 183 15.27 -23.83 7.25
N PHE A 184 14.58 -24.40 6.27
CA PHE A 184 14.88 -25.75 5.78
C PHE A 184 16.35 -25.89 5.34
N THR A 185 16.88 -24.90 4.64
CA THR A 185 18.26 -24.84 4.16
C THR A 185 19.26 -24.77 5.31
N ASP A 186 18.93 -24.01 6.35
CA ASP A 186 19.80 -23.78 7.50
C ASP A 186 19.90 -25.03 8.38
N LYS A 187 18.83 -25.84 8.44
CA LYS A 187 18.87 -27.16 9.09
C LYS A 187 19.91 -28.09 8.47
N TRP A 188 20.07 -28.05 7.14
CA TRP A 188 21.10 -28.84 6.45
C TRP A 188 22.51 -28.33 6.73
N LEU A 189 22.70 -27.00 6.74
CA LEU A 189 24.00 -26.41 7.10
C LEU A 189 24.37 -26.77 8.54
N ASN A 190 23.43 -26.65 9.48
CA ASN A 190 23.65 -27.03 10.86
C ASN A 190 23.98 -28.53 11.02
N ALA A 191 23.18 -29.41 10.40
CA ALA A 191 23.36 -30.87 10.49
C ALA A 191 24.70 -31.35 9.91
N THR A 192 25.20 -30.67 8.87
CA THR A 192 26.49 -31.00 8.24
C THR A 192 27.67 -30.24 8.87
N GLY A 193 27.42 -29.35 9.83
CA GLY A 193 28.45 -28.44 10.35
C GLY A 193 29.09 -27.59 9.26
N PHE A 194 28.28 -27.12 8.29
CA PHE A 194 28.69 -26.38 7.09
C PHE A 194 29.65 -27.12 6.15
N LYS A 195 29.69 -28.46 6.19
CA LYS A 195 30.53 -29.29 5.30
C LYS A 195 29.82 -29.75 4.03
N MET A 196 28.55 -29.41 3.85
CA MET A 196 27.81 -29.76 2.64
C MET A 196 28.49 -29.16 1.39
N PRO A 197 28.64 -29.90 0.27
CA PRO A 197 29.13 -29.32 -0.97
C PRO A 197 28.18 -28.25 -1.52
N HIS A 198 28.72 -27.13 -2.01
CA HIS A 198 27.91 -26.00 -2.52
C HIS A 198 26.94 -26.40 -3.64
N TRP A 199 27.29 -27.34 -4.51
CA TRP A 199 26.38 -27.78 -5.57
C TRP A 199 25.11 -28.43 -5.01
N LEU A 200 25.23 -29.18 -3.91
CA LEU A 200 24.09 -29.82 -3.23
C LEU A 200 23.28 -28.78 -2.46
N PHE A 201 23.95 -27.86 -1.76
CA PHE A 201 23.28 -26.71 -1.12
C PHE A 201 22.46 -25.91 -2.13
N ASN A 202 23.03 -25.63 -3.31
CA ASN A 202 22.36 -24.88 -4.37
C ASN A 202 21.11 -25.59 -4.89
N ILE A 203 21.09 -26.92 -4.95
CA ILE A 203 19.88 -27.68 -5.30
C ILE A 203 18.79 -27.44 -4.25
N VAL A 204 19.13 -27.60 -2.97
CA VAL A 204 18.20 -27.39 -1.85
C VAL A 204 17.67 -25.95 -1.83
N GLN A 205 18.56 -24.98 -1.99
CA GLN A 205 18.22 -23.55 -2.02
C GLN A 205 17.30 -23.22 -3.19
N ARG A 206 17.58 -23.74 -4.40
CA ARG A 206 16.72 -23.53 -5.58
C ARG A 206 15.29 -24.04 -5.36
N GLN A 207 15.12 -25.20 -4.73
CA GLN A 207 13.79 -25.72 -4.38
C GLN A 207 13.08 -24.80 -3.39
N SER A 208 13.79 -24.31 -2.38
CA SER A 208 13.26 -23.35 -1.39
C SER A 208 12.81 -22.05 -2.07
N VAL A 209 13.66 -21.47 -2.91
CA VAL A 209 13.37 -20.25 -3.68
C VAL A 209 12.20 -20.45 -4.64
N LYS A 210 12.12 -21.59 -5.34
CA LYS A 210 10.98 -21.90 -6.22
C LYS A 210 9.67 -21.91 -5.45
N LYS A 211 9.62 -22.61 -4.31
CA LYS A 211 8.44 -22.65 -3.43
C LYS A 211 8.07 -21.27 -2.89
N HIS A 212 9.06 -20.44 -2.58
CA HIS A 212 8.84 -19.05 -2.17
C HIS A 212 8.20 -18.22 -3.29
N ARG A 213 8.73 -18.30 -4.51
CA ARG A 213 8.18 -17.59 -5.69
C ARG A 213 6.72 -17.95 -5.95
N GLU A 214 6.38 -19.24 -5.88
CA GLU A 214 5.01 -19.72 -6.04
C GLU A 214 4.05 -19.13 -5.00
N LYS A 215 4.52 -18.94 -3.76
CA LYS A 215 3.75 -18.34 -2.66
C LYS A 215 3.74 -16.80 -2.66
N SER A 216 4.63 -16.18 -3.42
CA SER A 216 4.78 -14.71 -3.51
C SER A 216 4.00 -14.10 -4.67
N TYR A 217 3.01 -14.83 -5.23
CA TYR A 217 2.15 -14.35 -6.31
C TYR A 217 2.91 -13.98 -7.60
N ILE A 218 4.02 -14.66 -7.89
CA ILE A 218 4.76 -14.46 -9.14
C ILE A 218 4.18 -15.39 -10.19
N TYR A 219 3.61 -14.82 -11.26
CA TYR A 219 3.16 -15.57 -12.44
C TYR A 219 3.31 -14.72 -13.70
N GLU A 220 3.27 -15.40 -14.84
CA GLU A 220 3.23 -14.77 -16.16
C GLU A 220 1.83 -14.91 -16.74
N LYS A 221 1.27 -13.80 -17.23
CA LYS A 221 -0.01 -13.81 -17.94
C LYS A 221 0.10 -14.70 -19.19
N ASN A 222 -0.93 -15.49 -19.46
CA ASN A 222 -1.01 -16.35 -20.64
C ASN A 222 -2.06 -15.83 -21.64
N PRO A 223 -1.66 -15.10 -22.70
CA PRO A 223 -2.57 -14.52 -23.68
C PRO A 223 -3.45 -15.56 -24.41
N SER A 224 -2.99 -16.81 -24.54
CA SER A 224 -3.75 -17.87 -25.23
C SER A 224 -5.01 -18.31 -24.48
N LYS A 225 -5.13 -17.97 -23.18
CA LYS A 225 -6.32 -18.27 -22.36
C LYS A 225 -7.36 -17.15 -22.39
N VAL A 226 -7.02 -16.00 -22.96
CA VAL A 226 -7.88 -14.82 -22.98
C VAL A 226 -9.03 -15.00 -23.97
N LYS A 227 -10.23 -14.58 -23.57
CA LYS A 227 -11.48 -14.61 -24.31
C LYS A 227 -12.11 -13.22 -24.30
N ASN A 228 -12.97 -12.94 -25.28
CA ASN A 228 -13.65 -11.66 -25.43
C ASN A 228 -14.81 -11.51 -24.44
N HIS A 229 -14.49 -11.19 -23.19
CA HIS A 229 -15.43 -10.74 -22.16
C HIS A 229 -14.73 -9.92 -21.09
N ILE A 230 -15.50 -9.10 -20.38
CA ILE A 230 -15.03 -8.18 -19.34
C ILE A 230 -15.58 -8.61 -17.99
N VAL A 231 -14.75 -8.58 -16.95
CA VAL A 231 -15.16 -8.95 -15.60
C VAL A 231 -14.84 -7.86 -14.60
N PHE A 232 -15.81 -7.50 -13.78
CA PHE A 232 -15.69 -6.53 -12.69
C PHE A 232 -15.62 -7.25 -11.35
N LEU A 233 -14.65 -6.89 -10.52
CA LEU A 233 -14.58 -7.25 -9.11
C LEU A 233 -14.66 -5.94 -8.32
N GLY A 234 -15.81 -5.70 -7.69
CA GLY A 234 -16.01 -4.54 -6.83
C GLY A 234 -15.19 -4.61 -5.55
N PHE A 235 -15.29 -3.55 -4.73
CA PHE A 235 -14.57 -3.48 -3.46
C PHE A 235 -15.06 -4.59 -2.52
N ASP A 236 -14.20 -5.60 -2.35
CA ASP A 236 -14.47 -6.87 -1.67
C ASP A 236 -15.73 -7.57 -2.20
N TYR A 237 -15.85 -7.62 -3.53
CA TYR A 237 -17.00 -8.15 -4.28
C TYR A 237 -18.33 -7.39 -4.08
N GLY A 238 -18.33 -6.27 -3.37
CA GLY A 238 -19.54 -5.46 -3.21
C GLY A 238 -19.96 -4.76 -4.51
N PHE A 239 -21.27 -4.72 -4.78
CA PHE A 239 -21.84 -3.96 -5.90
C PHE A 239 -22.03 -2.49 -5.52
N ARG A 240 -20.91 -1.77 -5.41
CA ARG A 240 -20.80 -0.39 -4.92
C ARG A 240 -19.61 0.34 -5.54
N GLY A 241 -19.43 1.61 -5.18
CA GLY A 241 -18.22 2.36 -5.52
C GLY A 241 -17.99 2.52 -7.03
N ASN A 242 -16.73 2.67 -7.42
CA ASN A 242 -16.35 2.97 -8.80
C ASN A 242 -16.77 1.89 -9.79
N SER A 243 -16.60 0.63 -9.38
CA SER A 243 -16.94 -0.55 -10.19
C SER A 243 -18.43 -0.62 -10.55
N ARG A 244 -19.34 -0.33 -9.61
CA ARG A 244 -20.79 -0.29 -9.87
C ARG A 244 -21.16 0.72 -10.93
N TYR A 245 -20.72 1.97 -10.78
CA TYR A 245 -21.11 3.04 -11.70
C TYR A 245 -20.54 2.82 -13.10
N LEU A 246 -19.31 2.31 -13.19
CA LEU A 246 -18.72 1.92 -14.46
C LEU A 246 -19.46 0.74 -15.10
N PHE A 247 -19.80 -0.29 -14.33
CA PHE A 247 -20.58 -1.43 -14.81
C PHE A 247 -21.94 -1.00 -15.36
N ASN A 248 -22.67 -0.14 -14.63
CA ASN A 248 -23.97 0.37 -15.06
C ASN A 248 -23.88 1.20 -16.34
N HIS A 249 -22.85 2.04 -16.47
CA HIS A 249 -22.58 2.75 -17.72
C HIS A 249 -22.36 1.77 -18.88
N PHE A 250 -21.54 0.73 -18.67
CA PHE A 250 -21.25 -0.26 -19.70
C PHE A 250 -22.45 -1.12 -20.09
N ALA A 251 -23.22 -1.58 -19.11
CA ALA A 251 -24.44 -2.34 -19.35
C ALA A 251 -25.44 -1.56 -20.20
N LYS A 252 -25.54 -0.25 -19.98
CA LYS A 252 -26.43 0.65 -20.73
C LYS A 252 -25.93 0.96 -22.14
N HIS A 253 -24.63 1.22 -22.30
CA HIS A 253 -24.08 1.77 -23.55
C HIS A 253 -23.36 0.73 -24.44
N PHE A 254 -23.02 -0.44 -23.90
CA PHE A 254 -22.26 -1.49 -24.59
C PHE A 254 -22.91 -2.89 -24.47
N SER A 255 -24.23 -2.96 -24.71
CA SER A 255 -25.03 -4.18 -24.54
C SER A 255 -24.60 -5.41 -25.38
N LYS A 256 -23.73 -5.22 -26.38
CA LYS A 256 -23.18 -6.30 -27.21
C LYS A 256 -21.91 -6.93 -26.63
N LEU A 257 -21.31 -6.32 -25.61
CA LEU A 257 -20.11 -6.85 -24.96
C LEU A 257 -20.51 -7.80 -23.83
N PRO A 258 -19.96 -9.03 -23.76
CA PRO A 258 -20.15 -9.88 -22.60
C PRO A 258 -19.46 -9.26 -21.39
N ILE A 259 -20.27 -8.76 -20.46
CA ILE A 259 -19.82 -8.10 -19.24
C ILE A 259 -20.37 -8.86 -18.04
N TYR A 260 -19.52 -9.08 -17.04
CA TYR A 260 -19.90 -9.79 -15.82
C TYR A 260 -19.42 -9.02 -14.58
N PHE A 261 -20.20 -9.06 -13.52
CA PHE A 261 -19.83 -8.54 -12.21
C PHE A 261 -19.81 -9.67 -11.20
N ILE A 262 -18.71 -9.81 -10.47
CA ILE A 262 -18.55 -10.84 -9.43
C ILE A 262 -19.03 -10.26 -8.10
N THR A 263 -20.20 -10.71 -7.62
CA THR A 263 -20.85 -10.18 -6.40
C THR A 263 -21.95 -11.12 -5.89
N ASP A 264 -22.24 -11.03 -4.59
CA ASP A 264 -23.41 -11.65 -3.96
C ASP A 264 -24.57 -10.65 -3.70
N ASP A 265 -24.34 -9.35 -3.93
CA ASP A 265 -25.29 -8.30 -3.55
C ASP A 265 -26.49 -8.23 -4.50
N VAL A 266 -26.30 -8.63 -5.76
CA VAL A 266 -27.29 -8.50 -6.83
C VAL A 266 -27.35 -9.78 -7.65
N ASN A 267 -28.57 -10.19 -8.02
CA ASN A 267 -28.80 -11.33 -8.90
C ASN A 267 -29.13 -10.88 -10.32
N GLY A 268 -28.72 -11.66 -11.32
CA GLY A 268 -29.08 -11.45 -12.72
C GLY A 268 -28.12 -12.16 -13.67
N PRO A 269 -28.39 -12.13 -14.99
CA PRO A 269 -27.61 -12.90 -15.97
C PRO A 269 -26.14 -12.45 -16.10
N ASN A 270 -25.84 -11.20 -15.72
CA ASN A 270 -24.48 -10.64 -15.74
C ASN A 270 -23.82 -10.65 -14.36
N PHE A 271 -24.48 -11.19 -13.33
CA PHE A 271 -23.96 -11.24 -11.96
C PHE A 271 -23.61 -12.68 -11.59
N ILE A 272 -22.38 -12.89 -11.16
CA ILE A 272 -21.85 -14.23 -10.80
C ILE A 272 -21.36 -14.15 -9.36
N LYS A 273 -21.71 -15.16 -8.56
CA LYS A 273 -21.26 -15.21 -7.17
C LYS A 273 -19.75 -15.44 -7.07
N PRO A 274 -19.04 -14.86 -6.09
CA PRO A 274 -17.62 -15.10 -5.89
C PRO A 274 -17.25 -16.57 -5.67
N ASP A 275 -18.13 -17.35 -5.04
CA ASP A 275 -17.96 -18.78 -4.76
C ASP A 275 -18.44 -19.71 -5.89
N ASP A 276 -19.02 -19.16 -6.97
CA ASP A 276 -19.46 -19.93 -8.11
C ASP A 276 -18.24 -20.63 -8.77
N PRO A 277 -18.31 -21.95 -9.05
CA PRO A 277 -17.21 -22.69 -9.68
C PRO A 277 -16.71 -22.07 -11.00
N LYS A 278 -17.56 -21.33 -11.71
CA LYS A 278 -17.22 -20.66 -12.97
C LYS A 278 -16.54 -19.30 -12.77
N ALA A 279 -16.66 -18.67 -11.60
CA ALA A 279 -16.17 -17.31 -11.36
C ALA A 279 -14.66 -17.21 -11.64
N LYS A 280 -13.88 -18.17 -11.13
CA LYS A 280 -12.43 -18.21 -11.37
C LYS A 280 -12.08 -18.25 -12.86
N ASP A 281 -12.65 -19.21 -13.60
CA ASP A 281 -12.37 -19.37 -15.02
C ASP A 281 -12.80 -18.13 -15.82
N LEU A 282 -13.93 -17.52 -15.44
CA LEU A 282 -14.41 -16.29 -16.05
C LEU A 282 -13.43 -15.14 -15.81
N ILE A 283 -12.97 -14.93 -14.58
CA ILE A 283 -12.01 -13.86 -14.25
C ILE A 283 -10.66 -14.12 -14.94
N GLU A 284 -10.12 -15.34 -14.87
CA GLU A 284 -8.80 -15.64 -15.41
C GLU A 284 -8.76 -15.61 -16.94
N SER A 285 -9.88 -15.86 -17.62
CA SER A 285 -9.97 -15.82 -19.08
C SER A 285 -10.48 -14.50 -19.66
N ALA A 286 -10.83 -13.50 -18.84
CA ALA A 286 -11.32 -12.21 -19.34
C ALA A 286 -10.25 -11.44 -20.12
N CYS A 287 -10.66 -10.72 -21.18
CA CYS A 287 -9.77 -9.80 -21.88
C CYS A 287 -9.51 -8.52 -21.08
N VAL A 288 -10.47 -8.13 -20.25
CA VAL A 288 -10.32 -7.06 -19.26
C VAL A 288 -10.86 -7.48 -17.91
N VAL A 289 -10.07 -7.30 -16.86
CA VAL A 289 -10.47 -7.43 -15.47
C VAL A 289 -10.40 -6.06 -14.80
N ILE A 290 -11.50 -5.65 -14.18
CA ILE A 290 -11.62 -4.36 -13.51
C ILE A 290 -11.69 -4.60 -12.01
N LEU A 291 -10.81 -3.96 -11.25
CA LEU A 291 -10.64 -4.17 -9.81
C LEU A 291 -10.83 -2.87 -9.06
N GLU A 292 -11.34 -2.95 -7.83
CA GLU A 292 -11.38 -1.82 -6.89
C GLU A 292 -10.61 -2.12 -5.57
N SER A 293 -10.33 -3.40 -5.33
CA SER A 293 -9.50 -3.93 -4.24
C SER A 293 -8.29 -4.69 -4.81
N ASN A 294 -7.51 -5.35 -3.95
CA ASN A 294 -6.40 -6.20 -4.38
C ASN A 294 -6.91 -7.44 -5.13
N ILE A 295 -6.09 -7.98 -6.04
CA ILE A 295 -6.41 -9.28 -6.67
C ILE A 295 -6.50 -10.36 -5.57
N PRO A 296 -7.56 -11.18 -5.51
CA PRO A 296 -7.64 -12.32 -4.59
C PRO A 296 -6.47 -13.30 -4.77
N ASP A 297 -5.99 -13.91 -3.68
CA ASP A 297 -4.79 -14.79 -3.68
C ASP A 297 -4.90 -15.99 -4.65
N THR A 298 -6.12 -16.46 -4.92
CA THR A 298 -6.39 -17.67 -5.71
C THR A 298 -6.53 -17.42 -7.21
N LEU A 299 -6.58 -16.15 -7.63
CA LEU A 299 -6.87 -15.75 -8.99
C LEU A 299 -5.61 -15.26 -9.71
N LYS A 300 -5.48 -15.59 -10.99
CA LYS A 300 -4.38 -15.15 -11.87
C LYS A 300 -4.93 -14.62 -13.20
N PRO A 301 -5.48 -13.39 -13.24
CA PRO A 301 -6.01 -12.79 -14.46
C PRO A 301 -5.00 -12.76 -15.62
N ASN A 302 -5.38 -13.24 -16.80
CA ASN A 302 -4.48 -13.27 -17.96
C ASN A 302 -4.63 -12.04 -18.88
N GLY A 303 -5.78 -11.36 -18.85
CA GLY A 303 -6.05 -10.18 -19.65
C GLY A 303 -5.48 -8.88 -19.08
N THR A 304 -5.94 -7.78 -19.65
CA THR A 304 -5.63 -6.44 -19.14
C THR A 304 -6.31 -6.21 -17.80
N ILE A 305 -5.58 -5.72 -16.81
CA ILE A 305 -6.09 -5.39 -15.48
C ILE A 305 -6.15 -3.86 -15.32
N ILE A 306 -7.35 -3.36 -14.99
CA ILE A 306 -7.60 -1.95 -14.69
C ILE A 306 -7.94 -1.83 -13.20
N GLN A 307 -7.08 -1.19 -12.43
CA GLN A 307 -7.32 -0.85 -11.03
C GLN A 307 -8.02 0.49 -10.93
N LEU A 308 -9.24 0.50 -10.40
CA LEU A 308 -10.05 1.71 -10.21
C LEU A 308 -9.72 2.45 -8.92
N TRP A 309 -9.15 1.79 -7.91
CA TRP A 309 -9.04 2.32 -6.55
C TRP A 309 -10.37 2.79 -5.95
N HIS A 310 -10.31 3.31 -4.72
CA HIS A 310 -11.50 3.60 -3.91
C HIS A 310 -11.47 4.97 -3.23
N GLY A 311 -10.63 5.91 -3.69
CA GLY A 311 -10.71 7.32 -3.28
C GLY A 311 -9.35 8.01 -3.11
N THR A 312 -9.42 9.32 -2.87
CA THR A 312 -8.26 10.15 -2.50
C THR A 312 -7.66 9.69 -1.16
N PRO A 313 -6.35 9.44 -1.09
CA PRO A 313 -5.74 8.86 0.10
C PRO A 313 -5.53 9.91 1.20
N ILE A 314 -6.22 9.74 2.33
CA ILE A 314 -5.90 10.45 3.58
C ILE A 314 -4.83 9.68 4.36
N LYS A 315 -4.99 8.35 4.41
CA LYS A 315 -4.18 7.42 5.19
C LYS A 315 -2.97 7.00 4.37
N LYS A 316 -1.82 6.81 5.02
CA LYS A 316 -0.64 6.25 4.35
C LYS A 316 -0.95 4.85 3.83
N LEU A 317 -0.52 4.56 2.61
CA LEU A 317 -0.86 3.33 1.90
C LEU A 317 0.34 2.41 1.76
N PHE A 318 0.12 1.11 1.97
CA PHE A 318 1.08 0.03 1.72
C PHE A 318 2.54 0.36 2.06
N LEU A 319 3.41 0.70 1.09
CA LEU A 319 4.84 0.95 1.35
C LEU A 319 5.09 2.19 2.22
N ASP A 320 4.18 3.16 2.18
CA ASP A 320 4.24 4.37 3.01
C ASP A 320 3.73 4.11 4.44
N SER A 321 3.09 2.95 4.68
CA SER A 321 2.54 2.55 5.99
C SER A 321 3.38 1.45 6.64
N ASN A 322 3.48 1.46 7.97
CA ASN A 322 4.32 0.51 8.70
C ASN A 322 3.74 -0.91 8.74
N GLU A 323 2.40 -1.05 8.69
CA GLU A 323 1.65 -2.33 8.72
C GLU A 323 2.28 -3.45 9.60
N PRO A 324 2.66 -3.18 10.87
CA PRO A 324 3.59 -4.04 11.61
C PRO A 324 3.02 -5.43 11.90
N SER A 325 1.73 -5.51 12.26
CA SER A 325 1.07 -6.78 12.52
C SER A 325 1.01 -7.65 11.26
N GLN A 326 0.68 -7.06 10.12
CA GLN A 326 0.63 -7.78 8.84
C GLN A 326 2.03 -8.29 8.46
N ASN A 327 3.06 -7.45 8.60
CA ASN A 327 4.44 -7.80 8.27
C ASN A 327 5.01 -8.93 9.15
N LEU A 328 4.66 -8.97 10.44
CA LEU A 328 5.14 -9.99 11.38
C LEU A 328 4.31 -11.29 11.32
N ASN A 329 2.99 -11.18 11.19
CA ASN A 329 2.08 -12.30 11.42
C ASN A 329 1.55 -12.95 10.13
N ILE A 330 1.60 -12.26 9.00
CA ILE A 330 1.13 -12.79 7.71
C ILE A 330 2.33 -13.16 6.84
N TYR A 331 2.58 -14.46 6.71
CA TYR A 331 3.64 -15.00 5.87
C TYR A 331 3.59 -14.42 4.45
N ASN A 332 4.71 -13.95 3.89
CA ASN A 332 4.84 -13.36 2.54
C ASN A 332 3.86 -12.20 2.21
N TYR A 333 3.36 -11.49 3.22
CA TYR A 333 2.40 -10.39 3.03
C TYR A 333 2.86 -9.36 1.99
N ARG A 334 4.05 -8.76 2.20
CA ARG A 334 4.61 -7.73 1.32
C ARG A 334 4.88 -8.27 -0.08
N ALA A 335 5.53 -9.42 -0.18
CA ALA A 335 5.85 -10.05 -1.47
C ALA A 335 4.59 -10.31 -2.30
N ARG A 336 3.54 -10.89 -1.72
CA ARG A 336 2.27 -11.11 -2.43
C ARG A 336 1.64 -9.80 -2.86
N LYS A 337 1.52 -8.82 -1.96
CA LYS A 337 0.87 -7.54 -2.25
C LYS A 337 1.64 -6.77 -3.32
N TYR A 338 2.96 -6.66 -3.23
CA TYR A 338 3.81 -6.01 -4.23
C TYR A 338 3.70 -6.67 -5.60
N ASN A 339 3.84 -8.00 -5.67
CA ASN A 339 3.80 -8.71 -6.96
C ASN A 339 2.39 -8.70 -7.59
N LYS A 340 1.31 -8.55 -6.82
CA LYS A 340 -0.05 -8.29 -7.35
C LYS A 340 -0.17 -6.91 -7.99
N TRP A 341 0.45 -5.90 -7.39
CA TRP A 341 0.47 -4.55 -7.95
C TRP A 341 1.27 -4.48 -9.25
N LEU A 342 2.35 -5.27 -9.38
CA LEU A 342 3.07 -5.42 -10.65
C LEU A 342 2.23 -6.00 -11.80
N GLN A 343 1.07 -6.61 -11.52
CA GLN A 343 0.18 -7.14 -12.57
C GLN A 343 -0.80 -6.10 -13.14
N GLN A 344 -0.92 -4.93 -12.50
CA GLN A 344 -1.87 -3.89 -12.91
C GLN A 344 -1.34 -3.18 -14.16
N ASP A 345 -2.10 -3.23 -15.25
CA ASP A 345 -1.69 -2.56 -16.50
C ASP A 345 -2.11 -1.08 -16.48
N TYR A 346 -3.25 -0.77 -15.87
CA TYR A 346 -3.77 0.60 -15.70
C TYR A 346 -4.18 0.86 -14.26
N PHE A 347 -3.95 2.09 -13.79
CA PHE A 347 -4.37 2.54 -12.47
C PHE A 347 -5.05 3.91 -12.54
N VAL A 348 -6.30 3.98 -12.12
CA VAL A 348 -7.11 5.21 -12.16
C VAL A 348 -6.79 6.10 -10.96
N CYS A 349 -6.67 7.39 -11.22
CA CYS A 349 -6.51 8.43 -10.23
C CYS A 349 -7.56 9.52 -10.45
N ASP A 350 -8.04 10.11 -9.35
CA ASP A 350 -9.07 11.14 -9.42
C ASP A 350 -8.50 12.49 -9.86
N SER A 351 -7.39 12.89 -9.25
CA SER A 351 -6.72 14.18 -9.45
C SER A 351 -5.22 14.01 -9.65
N GLU A 352 -4.58 15.04 -10.21
CA GLU A 352 -3.12 15.01 -10.43
C GLU A 352 -2.34 15.02 -9.11
N SER A 353 -2.83 15.78 -8.13
CA SER A 353 -2.16 15.98 -6.83
C SER A 353 -2.04 14.72 -5.98
N ILE A 354 -2.77 13.64 -6.29
CA ILE A 354 -2.65 12.37 -5.55
C ILE A 354 -1.68 11.36 -6.17
N ILE A 355 -1.20 11.63 -7.39
CA ILE A 355 -0.39 10.68 -8.16
C ILE A 355 0.92 10.34 -7.42
N ASP A 356 1.55 11.33 -6.81
CA ASP A 356 2.86 11.13 -6.17
C ASP A 356 2.77 10.28 -4.90
N TYR A 357 1.67 10.36 -4.14
CA TYR A 357 1.42 9.45 -3.01
C TYR A 357 1.26 7.99 -3.46
N PHE A 358 0.71 7.76 -4.65
CA PHE A 358 0.62 6.41 -5.17
C PHE A 358 1.96 5.89 -5.71
N LYS A 359 2.81 6.78 -6.25
CA LYS A 359 4.15 6.42 -6.73
C LYS A 359 5.10 5.97 -5.62
N SER A 360 4.95 6.51 -4.41
CA SER A 360 5.67 6.04 -3.22
C SER A 360 5.04 4.76 -2.67
N ALA A 361 3.71 4.73 -2.56
CA ALA A 361 2.99 3.65 -1.88
C ALA A 361 2.94 2.32 -2.64
N PHE A 362 2.91 2.35 -3.98
CA PHE A 362 2.72 1.17 -4.83
C PHE A 362 3.79 1.06 -5.92
N PRO A 363 4.15 -0.17 -6.36
CA PRO A 363 5.00 -0.34 -7.52
C PRO A 363 4.24 0.01 -8.80
N GLN A 364 4.74 1.00 -9.54
CA GLN A 364 4.12 1.53 -10.75
C GLN A 364 5.03 1.47 -11.98
N GLN A 365 6.14 0.72 -11.93
CA GLN A 365 7.17 0.70 -12.96
C GLN A 365 6.63 0.25 -14.33
N GLN A 366 5.54 -0.52 -14.35
CA GLN A 366 4.91 -1.08 -15.55
C GLN A 366 3.44 -0.67 -15.68
N THR A 367 2.95 0.24 -14.84
CA THR A 367 1.53 0.58 -14.74
C THR A 367 1.26 1.95 -15.36
N HIS A 368 0.27 2.03 -16.23
CA HIS A 368 -0.18 3.29 -16.83
C HIS A 368 -1.17 4.00 -15.89
N ILE A 369 -0.75 5.14 -15.32
CA ILE A 369 -1.62 5.97 -14.49
C ILE A 369 -2.60 6.74 -15.38
N LEU A 370 -3.88 6.67 -15.05
CA LEU A 370 -4.98 7.33 -15.73
C LEU A 370 -5.57 8.41 -14.83
N ASN A 371 -5.15 9.65 -15.04
CA ASN A 371 -5.72 10.81 -14.35
C ASN A 371 -7.00 11.27 -15.07
N CYS A 372 -8.08 10.49 -14.95
CA CYS A 372 -9.34 10.77 -15.63
C CYS A 372 -10.53 10.99 -14.68
N GLY A 373 -10.30 10.93 -13.37
CA GLY A 373 -11.37 10.97 -12.40
C GLY A 373 -11.94 9.57 -12.08
N TYR A 374 -12.74 9.51 -11.02
CA TYR A 374 -13.44 8.29 -10.63
C TYR A 374 -14.86 8.18 -11.23
N PRO A 375 -15.30 6.99 -11.69
CA PRO A 375 -16.67 6.75 -12.17
C PRO A 375 -17.77 7.17 -11.20
N ARG A 376 -17.57 6.97 -9.89
CA ARG A 376 -18.55 7.35 -8.87
C ARG A 376 -18.70 8.87 -8.72
N ILE A 377 -17.64 9.63 -9.01
CA ILE A 377 -17.64 11.09 -8.98
C ILE A 377 -18.35 11.64 -10.23
N ARG A 378 -18.11 11.05 -11.42
CA ARG A 378 -18.87 11.40 -12.62
C ARG A 378 -20.37 11.24 -12.42
N TYR A 379 -20.79 10.15 -11.78
CA TYR A 379 -22.19 9.95 -11.38
C TYR A 379 -22.73 11.08 -10.50
N LEU A 380 -21.98 11.49 -9.46
CA LEU A 380 -22.37 12.60 -8.59
C LEU A 380 -22.50 13.91 -9.38
N LEU A 381 -21.53 14.22 -10.25
CA LEU A 381 -21.52 15.42 -11.08
C LEU A 381 -22.72 15.47 -12.04
N ASP A 382 -23.12 14.33 -12.60
CA ASP A 382 -24.29 14.20 -13.46
C ASP A 382 -25.60 14.38 -12.68
N LYS A 383 -25.67 13.80 -11.48
CA LYS A 383 -26.91 13.71 -10.70
C LYS A 383 -27.17 14.87 -9.75
N GLN A 384 -26.17 15.70 -9.43
CA GLN A 384 -26.34 16.84 -8.53
C GLN A 384 -27.38 17.86 -9.01
N THR A 385 -27.69 17.89 -10.31
CA THR A 385 -28.71 18.77 -10.91
C THR A 385 -30.03 18.05 -11.24
N ASP A 386 -30.13 16.74 -10.98
CA ASP A 386 -31.34 15.95 -11.22
C ASP A 386 -32.31 16.06 -10.04
N HIS A 387 -33.02 17.20 -9.98
CA HIS A 387 -33.91 17.51 -8.86
C HIS A 387 -35.01 16.46 -8.64
N HIS A 388 -35.54 15.85 -9.71
CA HIS A 388 -36.57 14.81 -9.58
C HIS A 388 -36.02 13.54 -8.90
N TYR A 389 -34.82 13.12 -9.28
CA TYR A 389 -34.15 11.99 -8.65
C TYR A 389 -33.80 12.28 -7.19
N ILE A 390 -33.24 13.46 -6.90
CA ILE A 390 -32.92 13.89 -5.53
C ILE A 390 -34.19 13.90 -4.68
N SER A 391 -35.29 14.48 -5.16
CA SER A 391 -36.57 14.47 -4.44
C SER A 391 -37.12 13.06 -4.23
N PHE A 392 -36.90 12.14 -5.15
CA PHE A 392 -37.26 10.73 -4.97
C PHE A 392 -36.48 10.12 -3.80
N ILE A 393 -35.15 10.26 -3.76
CA ILE A 393 -34.33 9.73 -2.67
C ILE A 393 -34.69 10.37 -1.31
N LYS A 394 -34.94 11.69 -1.26
CA LYS A 394 -35.40 12.37 -0.04
C LYS A 394 -36.71 11.77 0.50
N ARG A 395 -37.65 11.39 -0.38
CA ARG A 395 -38.90 10.72 0.03
C ARG A 395 -38.69 9.29 0.49
N GLU A 396 -37.86 8.52 -0.20
CA GLU A 396 -37.52 7.15 0.21
C GLU A 396 -36.89 7.11 1.61
N LEU A 397 -36.03 8.09 1.91
CA LEU A 397 -35.43 8.29 3.23
C LEU A 397 -36.36 8.95 4.26
N LYS A 398 -37.56 9.37 3.85
CA LYS A 398 -38.55 10.06 4.69
C LYS A 398 -38.01 11.32 5.36
N LEU A 399 -37.19 12.09 4.64
CA LEU A 399 -36.61 13.33 5.16
C LEU A 399 -37.69 14.41 5.34
N ASP A 400 -37.60 15.16 6.44
CA ASP A 400 -38.40 16.35 6.67
C ASP A 400 -37.98 17.46 5.68
N PRO A 401 -38.87 17.94 4.79
CA PRO A 401 -38.51 18.95 3.80
C PRO A 401 -38.15 20.32 4.41
N GLU A 402 -38.51 20.59 5.67
CA GLU A 402 -38.23 21.85 6.36
C GLU A 402 -36.85 21.87 7.05
N LYS A 403 -36.17 20.72 7.08
CA LYS A 403 -34.84 20.58 7.69
C LYS A 403 -33.77 20.31 6.64
N GLU A 404 -32.61 20.91 6.84
CA GLU A 404 -31.40 20.52 6.12
C GLU A 404 -30.98 19.10 6.51
N THR A 405 -30.22 18.45 5.62
CA THR A 405 -29.79 17.06 5.78
C THR A 405 -28.31 16.99 6.13
N LEU A 406 -27.99 16.39 7.28
CA LEU A 406 -26.64 16.13 7.73
C LEU A 406 -26.34 14.64 7.59
N LEU A 407 -25.39 14.28 6.73
CA LEU A 407 -24.86 12.91 6.65
C LEU A 407 -23.68 12.78 7.60
N TYR A 408 -23.79 11.88 8.57
CA TYR A 408 -22.68 11.47 9.41
C TYR A 408 -22.21 10.06 9.02
N ALA A 409 -21.00 9.99 8.48
CA ALA A 409 -20.39 8.77 7.95
C ALA A 409 -18.96 8.56 8.51
N PRO A 410 -18.82 8.06 9.75
CA PRO A 410 -17.51 7.77 10.36
C PRO A 410 -16.85 6.53 9.73
N THR A 411 -15.52 6.43 9.80
CA THR A 411 -14.79 5.24 9.36
C THR A 411 -14.86 4.11 10.38
N TRP A 412 -14.76 2.87 9.86
CA TRP A 412 -14.59 1.68 10.69
C TRP A 412 -13.28 1.75 11.48
N LYS A 413 -13.32 1.28 12.74
CA LYS A 413 -12.15 1.14 13.61
C LYS A 413 -12.15 -0.24 14.27
N SER A 414 -10.98 -0.87 14.34
CA SER A 414 -10.82 -2.20 14.96
C SER A 414 -11.06 -2.22 16.47
N HIS A 415 -10.89 -1.06 17.13
CA HIS A 415 -11.23 -0.83 18.53
C HIS A 415 -12.05 0.45 18.60
N GLN A 416 -13.37 0.34 18.51
CA GLN A 416 -14.27 1.49 18.60
C GLN A 416 -14.48 1.81 20.08
N ASP A 417 -13.94 2.95 20.51
CA ASP A 417 -14.33 3.59 21.76
C ASP A 417 -15.46 4.57 21.40
N ASP A 418 -16.59 4.54 22.12
CA ASP A 418 -17.74 5.42 21.85
C ASP A 418 -17.35 6.91 21.87
N SER A 419 -16.26 7.26 22.59
CA SER A 419 -15.71 8.62 22.63
C SER A 419 -15.13 9.12 21.30
N ASP A 420 -14.89 8.23 20.34
CA ASP A 420 -14.41 8.58 18.99
C ASP A 420 -15.53 9.08 18.06
N LEU A 421 -16.80 8.83 18.42
CA LEU A 421 -17.94 9.29 17.64
C LEU A 421 -18.44 10.63 18.17
N LEU A 422 -18.90 11.50 17.26
CA LEU A 422 -19.64 12.68 17.67
C LEU A 422 -20.97 12.25 18.30
N PRO A 423 -21.30 12.68 19.54
CA PRO A 423 -22.59 12.41 20.12
C PRO A 423 -23.67 13.19 19.34
N ILE A 424 -24.65 12.47 18.81
CA ILE A 424 -25.81 13.09 18.13
C ILE A 424 -26.74 13.63 19.20
N SER A 425 -26.78 14.95 19.38
CA SER A 425 -27.59 15.61 20.40
C SER A 425 -29.01 15.91 19.90
N ASP A 426 -29.96 16.06 20.83
CA ASP A 426 -31.33 16.51 20.50
C ASP A 426 -31.34 17.85 19.75
N GLY A 427 -30.41 18.75 20.07
CA GLY A 427 -30.25 20.02 19.36
C GLY A 427 -29.94 19.81 17.87
N LEU A 428 -29.07 18.83 17.56
CA LEU A 428 -28.72 18.48 16.19
C LEU A 428 -29.91 17.82 15.46
N LEU A 429 -30.59 16.87 16.10
CA LEU A 429 -31.77 16.18 15.56
C LEU A 429 -32.97 17.12 15.34
N ASN A 430 -33.13 18.13 16.18
CA ASN A 430 -34.17 19.15 16.02
C ASN A 430 -33.86 20.06 14.83
N LYS A 431 -32.59 20.34 14.56
CA LYS A 431 -32.15 21.23 13.48
C LYS A 431 -32.06 20.53 12.11
N TYR A 432 -31.65 19.27 12.08
CA TYR A 432 -31.32 18.53 10.86
C TYR A 432 -32.05 17.21 10.72
N ASN A 433 -32.24 16.76 9.48
CA ASN A 433 -32.36 15.34 9.16
C ASN A 433 -30.98 14.70 9.29
N VAL A 434 -30.72 13.99 10.40
CA VAL A 434 -29.41 13.36 10.62
C VAL A 434 -29.42 11.94 10.07
N ILE A 435 -28.69 11.71 8.98
CA ILE A 435 -28.48 10.38 8.39
C ILE A 435 -27.19 9.80 8.96
N PHE A 436 -27.27 8.64 9.61
CA PHE A 436 -26.10 7.91 10.10
C PHE A 436 -25.76 6.74 9.18
N LYS A 437 -24.53 6.70 8.68
CA LYS A 437 -24.01 5.61 7.83
C LYS A 437 -22.76 4.99 8.46
N GLY A 438 -22.97 3.97 9.29
CA GLY A 438 -21.89 3.10 9.79
C GLY A 438 -21.32 2.18 8.69
N HIS A 439 -20.20 1.52 9.01
CA HIS A 439 -19.56 0.57 8.11
C HIS A 439 -20.27 -0.79 8.15
N ILE A 440 -20.24 -1.55 7.05
CA ILE A 440 -20.92 -2.86 6.95
C ILE A 440 -20.32 -3.89 7.93
N GLU A 441 -19.07 -3.69 8.31
CA GLU A 441 -18.32 -4.54 9.25
C GLU A 441 -18.54 -4.17 10.72
N ASP A 442 -19.26 -3.07 11.00
CA ASP A 442 -19.67 -2.70 12.35
C ASP A 442 -20.74 -3.70 12.82
N GLN A 443 -20.31 -4.78 13.49
CA GLN A 443 -21.23 -5.68 14.20
C GLN A 443 -21.88 -5.01 15.44
N ALA A 444 -21.44 -3.80 15.80
CA ALA A 444 -21.86 -3.06 16.98
C ALA A 444 -22.93 -2.01 16.66
N SER A 445 -24.09 -2.23 17.24
CA SER A 445 -25.36 -1.52 17.12
C SER A 445 -25.40 -0.10 17.71
N TYR A 446 -24.36 0.73 17.56
CA TYR A 446 -24.49 2.14 17.94
C TYR A 446 -25.19 2.90 16.81
N ILE A 447 -26.52 2.90 16.85
CA ILE A 447 -27.36 3.81 16.08
C ILE A 447 -27.89 4.82 17.09
N PRO A 448 -27.52 6.10 16.98
CA PRO A 448 -28.08 7.12 17.84
C PRO A 448 -29.60 7.15 17.72
N GLU A 449 -30.26 7.25 18.87
CA GLU A 449 -31.72 7.30 18.94
C GLU A 449 -32.24 8.46 18.09
N ASN A 450 -33.18 8.18 17.17
CA ASN A 450 -33.77 9.11 16.19
C ASN A 450 -32.90 9.55 15.00
N ALA A 451 -31.67 9.02 14.82
CA ALA A 451 -30.96 9.17 13.55
C ALA A 451 -31.60 8.29 12.46
N ILE A 452 -31.56 8.78 11.21
CA ILE A 452 -32.06 8.05 10.05
C ILE A 452 -30.99 7.06 9.60
N LEU A 453 -31.28 5.77 9.67
CA LEU A 453 -30.41 4.74 9.09
C LEU A 453 -30.68 4.63 7.59
N ALA A 454 -29.62 4.82 6.79
CA ALA A 454 -29.72 4.64 5.35
C ALA A 454 -30.02 3.16 5.00
N PRO A 455 -31.08 2.88 4.23
CA PRO A 455 -31.36 1.53 3.73
C PRO A 455 -30.16 0.94 2.97
N PRO A 456 -29.91 -0.39 3.04
CA PRO A 456 -28.75 -1.00 2.39
C PRO A 456 -28.65 -0.79 0.87
N HIS A 457 -29.77 -0.58 0.19
CA HIS A 457 -29.81 -0.37 -1.26
C HIS A 457 -29.52 1.08 -1.68
N ILE A 458 -29.50 2.02 -0.74
CA ILE A 458 -29.14 3.43 -0.99
C ILE A 458 -27.64 3.59 -0.79
N GLU A 459 -26.94 3.93 -1.87
CA GLU A 459 -25.49 4.08 -1.86
C GLU A 459 -25.06 5.40 -1.22
N VAL A 460 -23.81 5.43 -0.74
CA VAL A 460 -23.23 6.66 -0.18
C VAL A 460 -23.27 7.83 -1.16
N GLN A 461 -23.14 7.58 -2.47
CA GLN A 461 -23.26 8.64 -3.48
C GLN A 461 -24.67 9.25 -3.51
N ASP A 462 -25.73 8.45 -3.32
CA ASP A 462 -27.09 8.98 -3.26
C ASP A 462 -27.31 9.77 -1.97
N LEU A 463 -26.72 9.33 -0.85
CA LEU A 463 -26.73 10.08 0.41
C LEU A 463 -26.02 11.43 0.24
N LEU A 464 -24.86 11.46 -0.43
CA LEU A 464 -24.14 12.70 -0.71
C LEU A 464 -25.01 13.68 -1.52
N LEU A 465 -25.76 13.20 -2.52
CA LEU A 465 -26.63 14.06 -3.35
C LEU A 465 -27.71 14.77 -2.53
N VAL A 466 -28.34 14.07 -1.58
CA VAL A 466 -29.42 14.61 -0.75
C VAL A 466 -28.96 15.38 0.48
N SER A 467 -27.67 15.30 0.82
CA SER A 467 -27.10 15.97 2.01
C SER A 467 -26.75 17.42 1.72
N ASP A 468 -26.92 18.28 2.72
CA ASP A 468 -26.45 19.66 2.72
C ASP A 468 -25.09 19.75 3.42
N ILE A 469 -24.90 18.96 4.48
CA ILE A 469 -23.66 18.87 5.27
C ILE A 469 -23.18 17.41 5.33
N VAL A 470 -21.88 17.20 5.15
CA VAL A 470 -21.23 15.89 5.28
C VAL A 470 -20.21 15.92 6.41
N LEU A 471 -20.53 15.19 7.48
CA LEU A 471 -19.66 14.95 8.62
C LEU A 471 -18.98 13.58 8.49
N THR A 472 -17.66 13.56 8.56
CA THR A 472 -16.88 12.31 8.56
C THR A 472 -15.61 12.47 9.40
N ASP A 473 -14.74 11.47 9.41
CA ASP A 473 -13.44 11.46 10.08
C ASP A 473 -12.31 11.32 9.04
N TYR A 474 -11.65 10.17 8.93
CA TYR A 474 -10.53 9.91 8.01
C TYR A 474 -10.99 9.22 6.72
N SER A 475 -12.21 9.50 6.28
CA SER A 475 -12.81 8.91 5.08
C SER A 475 -12.53 9.75 3.83
N SER A 476 -12.23 9.08 2.72
CA SER A 476 -12.03 9.74 1.42
C SER A 476 -13.30 10.35 0.84
N ILE A 477 -14.48 10.01 1.35
CA ILE A 477 -15.77 10.57 0.90
C ILE A 477 -15.85 12.10 1.06
N ILE A 478 -15.01 12.69 1.92
CA ILE A 478 -14.95 14.14 2.08
C ILE A 478 -14.57 14.82 0.76
N PHE A 479 -13.70 14.20 -0.05
CA PHE A 479 -13.31 14.71 -1.37
C PHE A 479 -14.43 14.53 -2.40
N ASP A 480 -15.16 13.42 -2.34
CA ASP A 480 -16.38 13.22 -3.14
C ASP A 480 -17.40 14.33 -2.86
N ALA A 481 -17.62 14.66 -1.58
CA ALA A 481 -18.54 15.71 -1.12
C ALA A 481 -18.09 17.12 -1.57
N LEU A 482 -16.82 17.45 -1.39
CA LEU A 482 -16.23 18.71 -1.84
C LEU A 482 -16.35 18.90 -3.36
N THR A 483 -16.22 17.81 -4.14
CA THR A 483 -16.32 17.86 -5.60
C THR A 483 -17.68 18.36 -6.09
N ILE A 484 -18.77 18.00 -5.38
CA ILE A 484 -20.12 18.49 -5.65
C ILE A 484 -20.55 19.64 -4.72
N ASN A 485 -19.59 20.38 -4.17
CA ASN A 485 -19.78 21.59 -3.38
C ASN A 485 -20.64 21.42 -2.12
N LYS A 486 -20.54 20.26 -1.43
CA LYS A 486 -21.17 20.13 -0.12
C LYS A 486 -20.34 20.81 0.96
N THR A 487 -21.01 21.33 1.98
CA THR A 487 -20.36 21.72 3.23
C THR A 487 -19.85 20.46 3.93
N VAL A 488 -18.60 20.47 4.38
CA VAL A 488 -17.97 19.31 5.01
C VAL A 488 -17.47 19.66 6.39
N CYS A 489 -17.49 18.68 7.29
CA CYS A 489 -16.85 18.74 8.60
C CYS A 489 -16.09 17.44 8.84
N GLN A 490 -14.91 17.56 9.44
CA GLN A 490 -14.07 16.43 9.81
C GLN A 490 -13.94 16.37 11.34
N TYR A 491 -14.46 15.31 11.97
CA TYR A 491 -14.33 15.11 13.42
C TYR A 491 -13.26 14.06 13.74
N THR A 492 -12.18 14.51 14.40
CA THR A 492 -10.98 13.70 14.67
C THR A 492 -10.47 13.92 16.11
N PRO A 493 -11.18 13.44 17.15
CA PRO A 493 -10.85 13.72 18.55
C PRO A 493 -9.50 13.12 18.99
N ASN A 494 -9.10 11.99 18.41
CA ASN A 494 -7.88 11.25 18.77
C ASN A 494 -6.82 11.25 17.65
N HIS A 495 -6.53 12.42 17.08
CA HIS A 495 -5.68 12.53 15.89
C HIS A 495 -4.25 12.00 16.06
N ALA A 496 -3.59 12.31 17.17
CA ALA A 496 -2.23 11.84 17.44
C ALA A 496 -2.14 10.30 17.48
N LYS A 497 -3.11 9.65 18.14
CA LYS A 497 -3.22 8.19 18.19
C LYS A 497 -3.41 7.61 16.79
N TYR A 498 -4.28 8.22 15.99
CA TYR A 498 -4.53 7.77 14.62
C TYR A 498 -3.28 7.83 13.73
N ILE A 499 -2.50 8.92 13.82
CA ILE A 499 -1.23 9.05 13.10
C ILE A 499 -0.26 7.94 13.52
N ALA A 500 -0.14 7.66 14.82
CA ALA A 500 0.77 6.64 15.32
C ALA A 500 0.40 5.23 14.83
N GLU A 501 -0.90 4.92 14.74
CA GLU A 501 -1.37 3.59 14.36
C GLU A 501 -1.45 3.39 12.83
N ARG A 502 -1.93 4.39 12.09
CA ARG A 502 -2.18 4.27 10.64
C ARG A 502 -1.33 5.16 9.76
N GLY A 503 -0.92 6.32 10.25
CA GLY A 503 -0.28 7.36 9.47
C GLY A 503 -1.25 8.06 8.51
N VAL A 504 -0.94 9.33 8.21
CA VAL A 504 -1.67 10.16 7.25
C VAL A 504 -0.69 10.87 6.32
N TYR A 505 -1.17 11.36 5.18
CA TYR A 505 -0.42 12.31 4.35
C TYR A 505 -0.66 13.73 4.89
N ASP A 506 0.40 14.39 5.34
CA ASP A 506 0.31 15.67 6.05
C ASP A 506 -0.27 16.78 5.16
N GLU A 507 0.13 16.85 3.90
CA GLU A 507 -0.40 17.81 2.93
C GLU A 507 -1.91 17.62 2.68
N VAL A 508 -2.36 16.37 2.59
CA VAL A 508 -3.77 16.03 2.45
C VAL A 508 -4.54 16.49 3.69
N MET A 509 -4.03 16.20 4.89
CA MET A 509 -4.64 16.67 6.14
C MET A 509 -4.61 18.20 6.27
N HIS A 510 -3.55 18.86 5.82
CA HIS A 510 -3.43 20.31 5.84
C HIS A 510 -4.50 20.97 4.96
N SER A 511 -4.80 20.38 3.80
CA SER A 511 -5.86 20.87 2.91
C SER A 511 -7.28 20.81 3.52
N LEU A 512 -7.46 20.06 4.61
CA LEU A 512 -8.72 19.90 5.35
C LEU A 512 -8.67 20.61 6.72
N ALA A 513 -7.59 21.34 7.04
CA ALA A 513 -7.35 21.84 8.39
C ALA A 513 -8.46 22.80 8.90
N THR A 514 -9.08 23.58 8.00
CA THR A 514 -10.11 24.57 8.37
C THR A 514 -11.44 23.95 8.78
N VAL A 515 -11.76 22.75 8.27
CA VAL A 515 -13.02 22.04 8.51
C VAL A 515 -12.86 20.93 9.57
N ARG A 516 -11.69 20.86 10.22
CA ARG A 516 -11.33 19.79 11.14
C ARG A 516 -11.53 20.20 12.59
N TYR A 517 -12.20 19.34 13.34
CA TYR A 517 -12.56 19.51 14.73
C TYR A 517 -12.04 18.34 15.57
N SER A 518 -11.42 18.65 16.71
CA SER A 518 -11.08 17.64 17.73
C SER A 518 -12.00 17.70 18.94
N ASP A 519 -12.69 18.82 19.15
CA ASP A 519 -13.62 19.02 20.27
C ASP A 519 -15.07 18.89 19.81
N ALA A 520 -15.82 17.98 20.44
CA ALA A 520 -17.21 17.70 20.10
C ALA A 520 -18.12 18.91 20.33
N LYS A 521 -17.88 19.70 21.39
CA LYS A 521 -18.75 20.83 21.73
C LYS A 521 -18.60 21.96 20.72
N ALA A 522 -17.37 22.26 20.30
CA ALA A 522 -17.09 23.22 19.25
C ALA A 522 -17.80 22.83 17.94
N LEU A 523 -17.67 21.57 17.51
CA LEU A 523 -18.33 21.09 16.30
C LEU A 523 -19.87 21.15 16.42
N LEU A 524 -20.44 20.69 17.54
CA LEU A 524 -21.90 20.76 17.76
C LEU A 524 -22.41 22.20 17.77
N ASN A 525 -21.67 23.13 18.38
CA ASN A 525 -22.04 24.54 18.39
C ASN A 525 -22.05 25.10 16.97
N ASP A 526 -20.98 24.89 16.19
CA ASP A 526 -20.89 25.39 14.81
C ASP A 526 -21.99 24.78 13.93
N LEU A 527 -22.25 23.48 14.07
CA LEU A 527 -23.35 22.81 13.36
C LEU A 527 -24.71 23.41 13.74
N ILE A 528 -24.98 23.69 15.01
CA ILE A 528 -26.29 24.24 15.44
C ILE A 528 -26.43 25.72 15.05
N SER A 529 -25.33 26.50 15.10
CA SER A 529 -25.31 27.92 14.81
C SER A 529 -25.08 28.27 13.34
N HIS A 530 -24.84 27.26 12.48
CA HIS A 530 -24.49 27.43 11.06
C HIS A 530 -23.19 28.22 10.85
N GLN A 531 -22.17 27.98 11.68
CA GLN A 531 -20.89 28.69 11.65
C GLN A 531 -19.70 27.85 11.16
N MET A 532 -19.96 26.70 10.54
CA MET A 532 -18.91 25.88 9.92
C MET A 532 -18.18 26.68 8.82
N THR A 533 -16.89 26.39 8.65
CA THR A 533 -16.10 26.96 7.56
C THR A 533 -16.32 26.19 6.26
N GLU A 534 -16.14 26.87 5.12
CA GLU A 534 -16.21 26.26 3.80
C GLU A 534 -14.84 26.12 3.15
N ILE A 535 -14.69 25.10 2.31
CA ILE A 535 -13.53 24.92 1.42
C ILE A 535 -14.01 25.17 0.00
N HIS A 536 -13.66 26.33 -0.56
CA HIS A 536 -14.06 26.68 -1.93
C HIS A 536 -13.15 26.05 -3.01
N SER A 537 -11.92 25.69 -2.64
CA SER A 537 -10.95 25.07 -3.55
C SER A 537 -10.09 24.08 -2.77
N ASN A 538 -9.87 22.91 -3.34
CA ASN A 538 -8.99 21.89 -2.79
C ASN A 538 -8.22 21.22 -3.96
N PRO A 539 -6.89 21.03 -3.88
CA PRO A 539 -6.12 20.45 -4.98
C PRO A 539 -6.46 18.97 -5.24
N PHE A 540 -7.10 18.29 -4.30
CA PHE A 540 -7.37 16.86 -4.37
C PHE A 540 -8.76 16.50 -4.92
N ILE A 541 -9.53 17.47 -5.41
CA ILE A 541 -10.84 17.24 -6.07
C ILE A 541 -10.73 17.39 -7.60
N ASN A 542 -11.55 16.66 -8.34
CA ASN A 542 -11.62 16.76 -9.79
C ASN A 542 -13.06 16.97 -10.29
N LYS A 543 -13.36 18.21 -10.73
CA LYS A 543 -14.63 18.57 -11.34
C LYS A 543 -14.69 18.30 -12.86
N ASP A 544 -13.55 18.18 -13.53
CA ASP A 544 -13.45 17.84 -14.96
C ASP A 544 -13.27 16.32 -15.14
N ASN A 545 -14.21 15.57 -14.60
CA ASN A 545 -14.17 14.11 -14.59
C ASN A 545 -14.64 13.53 -15.94
N HIS A 546 -13.76 12.75 -16.56
CA HIS A 546 -13.94 12.10 -17.87
C HIS A 546 -13.61 10.59 -17.79
N ALA A 547 -13.94 9.98 -16.64
CA ALA A 547 -13.62 8.60 -16.33
C ALA A 547 -14.33 7.62 -17.27
N PHE A 548 -15.62 7.85 -17.56
CA PHE A 548 -16.40 6.96 -18.42
C PHE A 548 -15.84 6.95 -19.85
N GLU A 549 -15.48 8.11 -20.40
CA GLU A 549 -14.93 8.27 -21.75
C GLU A 549 -13.60 7.54 -21.87
N THR A 550 -12.69 7.82 -20.93
CA THR A 550 -11.33 7.26 -20.92
C THR A 550 -11.36 5.74 -20.77
N LEU A 551 -12.10 5.24 -19.77
CA LEU A 551 -12.19 3.81 -19.51
C LEU A 551 -12.93 3.08 -20.64
N SER A 552 -13.97 3.69 -21.22
CA SER A 552 -14.63 3.18 -22.43
C SER A 552 -13.67 3.06 -23.61
N HIS A 553 -12.80 4.04 -23.82
CA HIS A 553 -11.81 3.99 -24.89
C HIS A 553 -10.81 2.85 -24.66
N ILE A 554 -10.24 2.75 -23.45
CA ILE A 554 -9.24 1.73 -23.10
C ILE A 554 -9.84 0.33 -23.21
N ILE A 555 -11.01 0.11 -22.61
CA ILE A 555 -11.67 -1.21 -22.62
C ILE A 555 -12.00 -1.65 -24.06
N LYS A 556 -12.50 -0.74 -24.90
CA LYS A 556 -12.73 -1.03 -26.32
C LYS A 556 -11.44 -1.35 -27.08
N LYS A 557 -10.36 -0.62 -26.81
CA LYS A 557 -9.05 -0.85 -27.42
C LYS A 557 -8.52 -2.23 -27.04
N CYS A 558 -8.54 -2.57 -25.76
CA CYS A 558 -8.15 -3.90 -25.28
C CYS A 558 -8.99 -4.99 -25.94
N ASN A 559 -10.30 -4.80 -26.05
CA ASN A 559 -11.16 -5.80 -26.66
C ASN A 559 -10.84 -6.02 -28.16
N LYS A 560 -10.51 -4.97 -28.91
CA LYS A 560 -10.08 -5.12 -30.32
C LYS A 560 -8.78 -5.90 -30.46
N THR A 561 -7.90 -5.90 -29.46
CA THR A 561 -6.63 -6.65 -29.51
C THR A 561 -6.84 -8.17 -29.41
N TYR A 562 -7.96 -8.63 -28.83
CA TYR A 562 -8.24 -10.05 -28.60
C TYR A 562 -9.38 -10.60 -29.48
N ASN A 563 -9.89 -9.80 -30.42
CA ASN A 563 -10.74 -10.25 -31.54
C ASN A 563 -9.89 -10.41 -32.78
#